data_AF-A0AAU5HAB6-F1
#
_entry.id   AF-A0AAU5HAB6-F1
#
_cell.length_a   1.000
_cell.length_b   1.000
_cell.length_c   1.000
_cell.angle_alpha   90.00
_cell.angle_beta   90.00
_cell.angle_gamma   90.00
#
_symmetry.space_group_name_H-M   'P 1'
#
loop_
_entity.id
_entity.type
_entity.pdbx_description
1 polymer ?
#
loop_
_entity_poly.entity_id
_entity_poly.type
_entity_poly.pdbx_seq_one_letter_code
_entity_poly.pdbx_strand_id
1 'polypeptide(L)'
;MPAEPTRYLGKYRGTVVNNVDPNGVGRIQVQVPDVLGDAISSWAMPCFPVAGPGMGEWAIPPRDAGVWVEFEQGDPSYPIWTGCWFGSATEVPAAARPAIPTQHNIVLQTSGQRLIVLSDEPGGKGITLRHPSGASIVIDDSGIHLDNGQGASISLSGPTVTINQDALSVT
;
A
#
# COMPACT_ATOMS: atom_id res chain seq x y z
N MET A 1 -15.59 29.50 -35.35
CA MET A 1 -16.00 28.78 -34.13
C MET A 1 -14.78 28.73 -33.22
N PRO A 2 -14.88 29.02 -31.92
CA PRO A 2 -13.74 28.80 -31.02
C PRO A 2 -13.33 27.33 -31.09
N ALA A 3 -12.04 27.06 -31.03
CA ALA A 3 -11.55 25.69 -31.00
C ALA A 3 -12.06 25.04 -29.70
N GLU A 4 -12.59 23.82 -29.80
CA GLU A 4 -12.98 23.05 -28.62
C GLU A 4 -11.76 22.90 -27.70
N PRO A 5 -11.92 23.09 -26.38
CA PRO A 5 -10.82 22.91 -25.45
C PRO A 5 -10.27 21.48 -25.54
N THR A 6 -8.95 21.35 -25.54
CA THR A 6 -8.28 20.05 -25.58
C THR A 6 -8.69 19.21 -24.37
N ARG A 7 -9.23 18.02 -24.62
CA ARG A 7 -9.65 17.07 -23.57
C ARG A 7 -8.63 15.95 -23.40
N TYR A 8 -8.33 15.61 -22.16
CA TYR A 8 -7.36 14.61 -21.77
C TYR A 8 -8.07 13.39 -21.15
N LEU A 9 -8.53 12.47 -22.00
CA LEU A 9 -9.41 11.34 -21.59
C LEU A 9 -8.67 10.06 -21.19
N GLY A 10 -7.34 10.11 -21.07
CA GLY A 10 -6.50 8.97 -20.69
C GLY A 10 -6.00 9.01 -19.25
N LYS A 11 -5.16 8.02 -18.91
CA LYS A 11 -4.32 8.04 -17.71
C LYS A 11 -2.94 8.59 -18.07
N TYR A 12 -2.46 9.49 -17.23
CA TYR A 12 -1.16 10.15 -17.38
C TYR A 12 -0.29 9.84 -16.18
N ARG A 13 1.03 9.72 -16.37
CA ARG A 13 1.96 9.53 -15.26
C ARG A 13 2.15 10.85 -14.53
N GLY A 14 1.96 10.82 -13.22
CA GLY A 14 2.28 11.91 -12.33
C GLY A 14 3.26 11.52 -11.24
N THR A 15 3.93 12.52 -10.69
CA THR A 15 4.77 12.38 -9.50
C THR A 15 4.23 13.28 -8.40
N VAL A 16 4.08 12.76 -7.18
CA VAL A 16 3.57 13.51 -6.03
C VAL A 16 4.56 14.58 -5.60
N VAL A 17 4.11 15.84 -5.61
CA VAL A 17 4.91 16.99 -5.16
C VAL A 17 4.52 17.40 -3.73
N ASN A 18 3.23 17.36 -3.42
CA ASN A 18 2.71 17.75 -2.10
C ASN A 18 1.51 16.87 -1.73
N ASN A 19 1.52 16.31 -0.52
CA ASN A 19 0.43 15.48 0.02
C ASN A 19 -0.13 16.02 1.35
N VAL A 20 0.23 17.25 1.73
CA VAL A 20 -0.31 17.92 2.92
C VAL A 20 -1.60 18.67 2.53
N ASP A 21 -2.70 17.93 2.40
CA ASP A 21 -4.00 18.47 2.00
C ASP A 21 -4.64 19.35 3.09
N PRO A 22 -4.84 20.67 2.85
CA PRO A 22 -5.47 21.56 3.82
C PRO A 22 -6.91 21.19 4.17
N ASN A 23 -7.61 20.47 3.28
CA ASN A 23 -9.00 20.06 3.51
C ASN A 23 -9.10 18.69 4.18
N GLY A 24 -8.00 17.94 4.30
CA GLY A 24 -7.99 16.62 4.93
C GLY A 24 -8.87 15.58 4.22
N VAL A 25 -9.06 15.68 2.90
CA VAL A 25 -9.88 14.73 2.12
C VAL A 25 -9.04 13.85 1.18
N GLY A 26 -7.72 13.86 1.34
CA GLY A 26 -6.81 12.93 0.66
C GLY A 26 -6.35 13.42 -0.71
N ARG A 27 -6.40 14.74 -0.95
CA ARG A 27 -5.91 15.34 -2.19
C ARG A 27 -4.39 15.40 -2.21
N ILE A 28 -3.83 15.40 -3.41
CA ILE A 28 -2.40 15.59 -3.63
C ILE A 28 -2.17 16.60 -4.75
N GLN A 29 -1.03 17.27 -4.75
CA GLN A 29 -0.54 18.01 -5.91
C GLN A 29 0.51 17.18 -6.62
N VAL A 30 0.40 17.11 -7.94
CA VAL A 30 1.22 16.25 -8.79
C VAL A 30 1.83 17.06 -9.92
N GLN A 31 3.02 16.64 -10.37
CA GLN A 31 3.57 17.07 -11.64
C GLN A 31 3.15 16.05 -12.70
N VAL A 32 2.57 16.51 -13.82
CA VAL A 32 2.09 15.66 -14.94
C VAL A 32 2.67 16.19 -16.25
N PRO A 33 3.92 15.81 -16.60
CA PRO A 33 4.64 16.44 -17.73
C PRO A 33 3.89 16.38 -19.06
N ASP A 34 3.22 15.26 -19.35
CA ASP A 34 2.53 15.04 -20.62
C ASP A 34 1.29 15.94 -20.84
N VAL A 35 0.79 16.61 -19.78
CA VAL A 35 -0.42 17.45 -19.83
C VAL A 35 -0.15 18.88 -19.35
N LEU A 36 0.62 19.03 -18.28
CA LEU A 36 0.87 20.31 -17.60
C LEU A 36 2.30 20.83 -17.81
N GLY A 37 3.18 20.06 -18.47
CA GLY A 37 4.61 20.39 -18.57
C GLY A 37 5.25 20.50 -17.18
N ASP A 38 5.92 21.62 -16.93
CA ASP A 38 6.59 21.89 -15.64
C ASP A 38 5.65 22.43 -14.56
N ALA A 39 4.38 22.69 -14.89
CA ALA A 39 3.42 23.20 -13.92
C ALA A 39 2.98 22.11 -12.94
N ILE A 40 2.79 22.52 -11.67
CA ILE A 40 2.18 21.69 -10.64
C ILE A 40 0.66 21.77 -10.80
N SER A 41 -0.02 20.64 -10.68
CA SER A 41 -1.47 20.57 -10.75
C SER A 41 -2.17 21.37 -9.64
N SER A 42 -3.45 21.67 -9.85
CA SER A 42 -4.36 21.92 -8.73
C SER A 42 -4.47 20.66 -7.85
N TRP A 43 -5.18 20.75 -6.72
CA TRP A 43 -5.39 19.60 -5.83
C TRP A 43 -6.15 18.48 -6.55
N ALA A 44 -5.46 17.37 -6.81
CA ALA A 44 -6.03 16.18 -7.42
C ALA A 44 -6.91 15.42 -6.42
N MET A 45 -8.14 15.12 -6.83
CA MET A 45 -9.09 14.35 -6.02
C MET A 45 -8.70 12.87 -5.97
N PRO A 46 -8.81 12.20 -4.81
CA PRO A 46 -8.56 10.77 -4.74
C PRO A 46 -9.68 9.95 -5.38
N CYS A 47 -9.29 8.94 -6.14
CA CYS A 47 -10.18 7.84 -6.54
C CYS A 47 -9.89 6.61 -5.66
N PHE A 48 -10.31 6.67 -4.39
CA PHE A 48 -10.12 5.55 -3.46
C PHE A 48 -10.95 4.32 -3.86
N PRO A 49 -10.45 3.09 -3.60
CA PRO A 49 -11.22 1.87 -3.86
C PRO A 49 -12.53 1.80 -3.07
N VAL A 50 -12.51 2.27 -1.81
CA VAL A 50 -13.68 2.38 -0.94
C VAL A 50 -13.58 3.68 -0.15
N ALA A 51 -14.61 4.52 -0.22
CA ALA A 51 -14.75 5.72 0.61
C ALA A 51 -16.23 5.99 0.88
N GLY A 52 -16.57 6.32 2.13
CA GLY A 52 -17.92 6.67 2.54
C GLY A 52 -17.94 7.36 3.92
N PRO A 53 -19.10 7.80 4.40
CA PRO A 53 -19.21 8.46 5.70
C PRO A 53 -18.69 7.56 6.84
N GLY A 54 -17.55 7.92 7.44
CA GLY A 54 -16.94 7.20 8.57
C GLY A 54 -16.29 5.86 8.24
N MET A 55 -16.07 5.54 6.96
CA MET A 55 -15.47 4.26 6.55
C MET A 55 -14.74 4.36 5.21
N GLY A 56 -13.80 3.45 4.97
CA GLY A 56 -13.10 3.33 3.69
C GLY A 56 -11.63 2.96 3.83
N GLU A 57 -10.93 3.03 2.70
CA GLU A 57 -9.48 2.90 2.60
C GLU A 57 -8.84 4.28 2.59
N TRP A 58 -7.82 4.48 3.42
CA TRP A 58 -7.07 5.73 3.50
C TRP A 58 -5.58 5.47 3.28
N ALA A 59 -5.16 5.52 2.02
CA ALA A 59 -3.79 5.28 1.61
C ALA A 59 -3.28 6.45 0.76
N ILE A 60 -2.72 7.48 1.42
CA ILE A 60 -2.18 8.65 0.73
C ILE A 60 -0.75 8.36 0.28
N PRO A 61 -0.44 8.51 -1.01
CA PRO A 61 0.92 8.30 -1.51
C PRO A 61 1.90 9.31 -0.87
N PRO A 62 3.13 8.87 -0.52
CA PRO A 62 4.15 9.80 -0.04
C PRO A 62 4.59 10.75 -1.16
N ARG A 63 5.25 11.84 -0.77
CA ARG A 63 5.97 12.69 -1.72
C ARG A 63 6.94 11.85 -2.55
N ASP A 64 7.12 12.25 -3.82
CA ASP A 64 7.95 11.60 -4.83
C ASP A 64 7.44 10.23 -5.32
N ALA A 65 6.27 9.77 -4.85
CA ALA A 65 5.63 8.56 -5.38
C ALA A 65 5.11 8.77 -6.81
N GLY A 66 5.16 7.70 -7.61
CA GLY A 66 4.51 7.63 -8.91
C GLY A 66 3.01 7.34 -8.77
N VAL A 67 2.17 8.17 -9.40
CA VAL A 67 0.71 8.01 -9.43
C VAL A 67 0.17 8.06 -10.85
N TRP A 68 -0.99 7.45 -11.09
CA TRP A 68 -1.74 7.72 -12.31
C TRP A 68 -2.68 8.89 -12.08
N VAL A 69 -2.77 9.76 -13.08
CA VAL A 69 -3.59 10.97 -13.05
C VAL A 69 -4.60 10.94 -14.19
N GLU A 70 -5.83 11.26 -13.87
CA GLU A 70 -6.96 11.45 -14.78
C GLU A 70 -7.52 12.85 -14.55
N PHE A 71 -8.47 13.25 -15.40
CA PHE A 71 -9.06 14.58 -15.34
C PHE A 71 -10.57 14.47 -15.50
N GLU A 72 -11.35 15.12 -14.62
CA GLU A 72 -12.82 15.09 -14.70
C GLU A 72 -13.26 15.59 -16.07
N GLN A 73 -13.94 14.71 -16.83
CA GLN A 73 -14.38 14.99 -18.21
C GLN A 73 -13.24 15.39 -19.18
N GLY A 74 -11.99 15.12 -18.79
CA GLY A 74 -10.79 15.49 -19.54
C GLY A 74 -10.31 16.93 -19.34
N ASP A 75 -10.82 17.67 -18.34
CA ASP A 75 -10.39 19.04 -18.03
C ASP A 75 -9.20 19.07 -17.05
N PRO A 76 -8.00 19.56 -17.48
CA PRO A 76 -6.80 19.65 -16.65
C PRO A 76 -6.96 20.42 -15.33
N SER A 77 -8.00 21.26 -15.22
CA SER A 77 -8.30 22.04 -14.02
C SER A 77 -8.82 21.18 -12.87
N TYR A 78 -9.35 19.99 -13.17
CA TYR A 78 -9.97 19.05 -12.24
C TYR A 78 -9.26 17.68 -12.25
N PRO A 79 -8.01 17.61 -11.74
CA PRO A 79 -7.26 16.37 -11.70
C PRO A 79 -7.85 15.38 -10.69
N ILE A 80 -7.69 14.09 -11.00
CA ILE A 80 -7.99 12.94 -10.14
C ILE A 80 -6.71 12.09 -10.08
N TRP A 81 -6.34 11.59 -8.91
CA TRP A 81 -5.28 10.60 -8.79
C TRP A 81 -5.86 9.21 -8.51
N THR A 82 -5.32 8.20 -9.18
CA THR A 82 -5.92 6.86 -9.25
C THR A 82 -4.85 5.78 -9.15
N GLY A 83 -4.54 5.34 -7.93
CA GLY A 83 -3.53 4.32 -7.70
C GLY A 83 -2.08 4.79 -7.96
N CYS A 84 -1.13 3.90 -7.65
CA CYS A 84 0.30 4.16 -7.70
C CYS A 84 1.02 3.20 -8.65
N TRP A 85 2.23 3.58 -9.04
CA TRP A 85 3.15 2.72 -9.77
C TRP A 85 4.56 2.82 -9.18
N PHE A 86 5.34 1.76 -9.32
CA PHE A 86 6.75 1.74 -8.95
C PHE A 86 7.60 2.09 -10.17
N GLY A 87 8.50 3.06 -10.02
CA GLY A 87 9.41 3.48 -11.09
C GLY A 87 10.58 2.52 -11.28
N SER A 88 10.90 1.75 -10.24
CA SER A 88 12.05 0.86 -10.22
C SER A 88 11.81 -0.39 -9.39
N ALA A 89 12.63 -1.42 -9.63
CA ALA A 89 12.59 -2.64 -8.85
C ALA A 89 12.96 -2.44 -7.38
N THR A 90 13.64 -1.35 -7.02
CA THR A 90 14.06 -1.03 -5.64
C THR A 90 12.95 -0.41 -4.80
N GLU A 91 11.91 0.17 -5.42
CA GLU A 91 10.78 0.75 -4.70
C GLU A 91 9.73 -0.31 -4.30
N VAL A 92 9.71 -1.45 -5.00
CA VAL A 92 8.80 -2.56 -4.68
C VAL A 92 9.15 -3.13 -3.30
N PRO A 93 8.19 -3.29 -2.38
CA PRO A 93 8.43 -3.93 -1.09
C PRO A 93 9.11 -5.29 -1.27
N ALA A 94 10.23 -5.52 -0.57
CA ALA A 94 10.96 -6.79 -0.66
C ALA A 94 10.04 -7.99 -0.33
N ALA A 95 9.11 -7.82 0.60
CA ALA A 95 8.14 -8.85 0.98
C ALA A 95 7.16 -9.24 -0.14
N ALA A 96 7.03 -8.44 -1.21
CA ALA A 96 6.18 -8.75 -2.36
C ALA A 96 6.81 -9.79 -3.30
N ARG A 97 8.12 -10.04 -3.17
CA ARG A 97 8.88 -10.98 -3.99
C ARG A 97 9.18 -12.25 -3.18
N PRO A 98 8.40 -13.33 -3.31
CA PRO A 98 8.73 -14.61 -2.68
C PRO A 98 9.97 -15.24 -3.34
N ALA A 99 10.50 -16.32 -2.76
CA ALA A 99 11.65 -17.01 -3.33
C ALA A 99 11.34 -17.69 -4.68
N ILE A 100 10.06 -18.00 -4.92
CA ILE A 100 9.57 -18.59 -6.18
C ILE A 100 9.18 -17.45 -7.14
N PRO A 101 9.88 -17.25 -8.27
CA PRO A 101 9.64 -16.10 -9.16
C PRO A 101 8.25 -16.02 -9.79
N THR A 102 7.54 -17.14 -9.88
CA THR A 102 6.19 -17.23 -10.44
C THR A 102 5.08 -16.97 -9.42
N GLN A 103 5.45 -16.79 -8.15
CA GLN A 103 4.50 -16.45 -7.08
C GLN A 103 4.66 -14.98 -6.71
N HIS A 104 3.56 -14.37 -6.25
CA HIS A 104 3.54 -12.98 -5.81
C HIS A 104 2.74 -12.87 -4.53
N ASN A 105 3.35 -12.25 -3.52
CA ASN A 105 2.66 -11.99 -2.27
C ASN A 105 1.79 -10.73 -2.42
N ILE A 106 0.64 -10.72 -1.77
CA ILE A 106 -0.15 -9.50 -1.58
C ILE A 106 0.39 -8.79 -0.35
N VAL A 107 0.85 -7.54 -0.51
CA VAL A 107 1.56 -6.81 0.55
C VAL A 107 0.98 -5.42 0.71
N LEU A 108 0.61 -5.08 1.95
CA LEU A 108 0.38 -3.72 2.39
C LEU A 108 1.53 -3.34 3.32
N GLN A 109 2.36 -2.37 2.92
CA GLN A 109 3.54 -1.99 3.68
C GLN A 109 3.70 -0.47 3.74
N THR A 110 3.95 0.04 4.95
CA THR A 110 4.33 1.44 5.19
C THR A 110 5.81 1.68 4.87
N SER A 111 6.23 2.92 4.64
CA SER A 111 7.64 3.27 4.42
C SER A 111 8.56 2.85 5.57
N GLY A 112 8.05 2.81 6.80
CA GLY A 112 8.75 2.29 7.96
C GLY A 112 8.59 0.78 8.17
N GLN A 113 8.28 0.01 7.12
CA GLN A 113 8.29 -1.45 7.08
C GLN A 113 7.34 -2.17 8.05
N ARG A 114 6.27 -1.51 8.53
CA ARG A 114 5.11 -2.21 9.12
C ARG A 114 4.30 -2.80 7.99
N LEU A 115 3.95 -4.08 8.09
CA LEU A 115 3.33 -4.78 6.97
C LEU A 115 2.26 -5.79 7.35
N ILE A 116 1.39 -6.04 6.36
CA ILE A 116 0.50 -7.19 6.23
C ILE A 116 0.89 -7.91 4.93
N VAL A 117 1.08 -9.22 4.99
CA VAL A 117 1.47 -10.07 3.86
C VAL A 117 0.54 -11.27 3.77
N LEU A 118 0.07 -11.58 2.56
CA LEU A 118 -0.55 -12.85 2.19
C LEU A 118 0.39 -13.56 1.21
N SER A 119 0.75 -14.80 1.52
CA SER A 119 1.71 -15.59 0.74
C SER A 119 1.23 -17.02 0.56
N ASP A 120 1.34 -17.51 -0.68
CA ASP A 120 1.11 -18.91 -1.05
C ASP A 120 2.43 -19.71 -1.17
N GLU A 121 3.51 -19.19 -0.59
CA GLU A 121 4.81 -19.87 -0.59
C GLU A 121 4.70 -21.16 0.25
N PRO A 122 4.95 -22.35 -0.31
CA PRO A 122 4.85 -23.61 0.43
C PRO A 122 5.81 -23.65 1.61
N GLY A 123 5.29 -23.92 2.81
CA GLY A 123 6.08 -23.85 4.05
C GLY A 123 6.49 -22.43 4.45
N GLY A 124 5.95 -21.41 3.79
CA GLY A 124 6.10 -20.01 4.13
C GLY A 124 5.19 -19.59 5.29
N LYS A 125 5.20 -18.29 5.59
CA LYS A 125 4.49 -17.70 6.74
C LYS A 125 3.01 -17.37 6.47
N GLY A 126 2.41 -17.94 5.42
CA GLY A 126 1.01 -17.75 5.04
C GLY A 126 0.54 -16.29 5.14
N ILE A 127 -0.24 -16.00 6.18
CA ILE A 127 -0.73 -14.67 6.54
C ILE A 127 0.15 -14.09 7.66
N THR A 128 0.75 -12.92 7.42
CA THR A 128 1.66 -12.28 8.39
C THR A 128 1.29 -10.82 8.65
N LEU A 129 1.18 -10.44 9.92
CA LEU A 129 1.25 -9.05 10.40
C LEU A 129 2.60 -8.87 11.10
N ARG A 130 3.39 -7.85 10.74
CA ARG A 130 4.74 -7.67 11.30
C ARG A 130 5.11 -6.21 11.54
N HIS A 131 5.73 -5.97 12.68
CA HIS A 131 6.46 -4.75 13.01
C HIS A 131 7.97 -4.95 12.76
N PRO A 132 8.71 -3.95 12.26
CA PRO A 132 10.16 -4.07 12.00
C PRO A 132 11.01 -4.36 13.24
N SER A 133 10.49 -4.16 14.45
CA SER A 133 11.18 -4.52 15.70
C SER A 133 11.17 -6.02 16.01
N GLY A 134 10.50 -6.84 15.20
CA GLY A 134 10.39 -8.29 15.39
C GLY A 134 9.01 -8.78 15.83
N ALA A 135 8.18 -7.91 16.43
CA ALA A 135 6.83 -8.29 16.85
C ALA A 135 5.98 -8.73 15.64
N SER A 136 5.27 -9.85 15.77
CA SER A 136 4.51 -10.44 14.67
C SER A 136 3.33 -11.29 15.11
N ILE A 137 2.37 -11.43 14.19
CA ILE A 137 1.32 -12.44 14.22
C ILE A 137 1.40 -13.17 12.88
N VAL A 138 1.50 -14.50 12.92
CA VAL A 138 1.66 -15.36 11.75
C VAL A 138 0.62 -16.47 11.80
N ILE A 139 -0.03 -16.72 10.67
CA ILE A 139 -0.92 -17.87 10.46
C ILE A 139 -0.38 -18.64 9.27
N ASP A 140 -0.01 -19.89 9.49
CA ASP A 140 0.56 -20.78 8.48
C ASP A 140 0.04 -22.22 8.66
N ASP A 141 0.56 -23.14 7.84
CA ASP A 141 0.14 -24.55 7.85
C ASP A 141 0.45 -25.27 9.19
N SER A 142 1.36 -24.73 10.00
CA SER A 142 1.69 -25.28 11.32
C SER A 142 0.81 -24.73 12.44
N GLY A 143 0.15 -23.58 12.23
CA GLY A 143 -0.81 -23.02 13.16
C GLY A 143 -0.78 -21.49 13.26
N ILE A 144 -0.96 -20.98 14.49
CA ILE A 144 -1.03 -19.54 14.77
C ILE A 144 0.06 -19.16 15.76
N HIS A 145 0.86 -18.15 15.43
CA HIS A 145 2.04 -17.74 16.19
C HIS A 145 2.02 -16.25 16.48
N LEU A 146 2.20 -15.89 17.75
CA LEU A 146 2.33 -14.52 18.23
C LEU A 146 3.72 -14.36 18.86
N ASP A 147 4.44 -13.32 18.46
CA ASP A 147 5.78 -13.01 18.98
C ASP A 147 5.87 -11.49 19.26
N ASN A 148 6.45 -11.09 20.39
CA ASN A 148 6.61 -9.67 20.72
C ASN A 148 7.95 -9.06 20.27
N GLY A 149 8.83 -9.86 19.65
CA GLY A 149 10.18 -9.51 19.25
C GLY A 149 11.17 -9.37 20.40
N GLN A 150 10.77 -9.73 21.62
CA GLN A 150 11.52 -9.51 22.87
C GLN A 150 11.58 -10.79 23.74
N GLY A 151 11.30 -11.96 23.13
CA GLY A 151 11.40 -13.26 23.78
C GLY A 151 10.10 -13.81 24.39
N ALA A 152 8.99 -13.05 24.37
CA ALA A 152 7.70 -13.58 24.75
C ALA A 152 6.90 -14.02 23.51
N SER A 153 6.32 -15.22 23.56
CA SER A 153 5.60 -15.83 22.44
C SER A 153 4.43 -16.71 22.88
N ILE A 154 3.47 -16.87 21.98
CA ILE A 154 2.35 -17.83 22.09
C ILE A 154 2.21 -18.54 20.75
N SER A 155 2.21 -19.87 20.77
CA SER A 155 2.02 -20.72 19.57
C SER A 155 0.88 -21.69 19.79
N LEU A 156 -0.04 -21.74 18.82
CA LEU A 156 -1.14 -22.70 18.76
C LEU A 156 -0.84 -23.67 17.62
N SER A 157 -0.58 -24.93 17.94
CA SER A 157 -0.25 -25.98 16.97
C SER A 157 -1.08 -27.23 17.27
N GLY A 158 -2.01 -27.57 16.36
CA GLY A 158 -2.98 -28.63 16.61
C GLY A 158 -3.80 -28.36 17.89
N PRO A 159 -3.90 -29.31 18.83
CA PRO A 159 -4.58 -29.10 20.11
C PRO A 159 -3.73 -28.35 21.15
N THR A 160 -2.44 -28.08 20.87
CA THR A 160 -1.49 -27.59 21.86
C THR A 160 -1.35 -26.07 21.83
N VAL A 161 -1.31 -25.46 23.02
CA VAL A 161 -0.92 -24.07 23.24
C VAL A 161 0.40 -24.03 24.00
N THR A 162 1.42 -23.42 23.41
CA THR A 162 2.75 -23.22 24.03
C THR A 162 2.99 -21.73 24.27
N ILE A 163 3.49 -21.38 25.45
CA ILE A 163 3.88 -20.01 25.85
C ILE A 163 5.37 -19.98 26.17
N ASN A 164 6.07 -18.97 25.61
CA ASN A 164 7.50 -18.69 25.84
C ASN A 164 8.39 -19.94 25.68
N GLN A 165 8.29 -20.62 24.53
CA GLN A 165 9.13 -21.79 24.19
C GLN A 165 9.04 -22.91 25.24
N ASP A 166 7.82 -23.33 25.56
CA ASP A 166 7.47 -24.40 26.50
C ASP A 166 7.66 -24.10 27.99
N ALA A 167 7.83 -22.83 28.37
CA ALA A 167 7.72 -22.42 29.77
C ALA A 167 6.33 -22.76 30.37
N LEU A 168 5.29 -22.75 29.53
CA LEU A 168 3.98 -23.33 29.81
C LEU A 168 3.45 -24.00 28.53
N SER A 169 2.96 -25.23 28.65
CA SER A 169 2.30 -25.96 27.57
C SER A 169 1.00 -26.58 28.07
N VAL A 170 -0.06 -26.46 27.27
CA VAL A 170 -1.39 -27.02 27.52
C VAL A 170 -1.83 -27.83 26.30
N THR A 171 -2.36 -29.03 26.52
CA THR A 171 -2.75 -30.00 25.47
C THR A 171 -4.17 -30.48 25.64
#